data_AF-A0A1H1VK18-F1
#
_entry.id   AF-A0A1H1VK18-F1
#
_cell.length_a   1.000
_cell.length_b   1.000
_cell.length_c   1.000
_cell.angle_alpha   90.00
_cell.angle_beta   90.00
_cell.angle_gamma   90.00
#
_symmetry.space_group_name_H-M   'P 1'
#
loop_
_entity.id
_entity.type
_entity.pdbx_description
1 polymer ?
#
loop_
_entity_poly.entity_id
_entity_poly.type
_entity_poly.pdbx_seq_one_letter_code
_entity_poly.pdbx_strand_id
1 'polypeptide(L)'
;MTFLVGFGLQPASAGDASSDTGTFTVSGKTYTNYATVTGNTSGHWASARTTTSRPGAQNGDMGSKGRLFTSNNSLSCEGNITYNSGASYANGDSCTRWQTGSWYSYGVSYGWNGSGYNPVYTFQSRLQNS
;
A
#
# COMPACT_ATOMS: atom_id res chain seq x y z
N MET A 1 -41.05 20.09 -14.36
CA MET A 1 -40.25 19.05 -15.05
C MET A 1 -39.03 18.81 -14.18
N THR A 2 -39.03 17.75 -13.37
CA THR A 2 -37.98 17.47 -12.39
C THR A 2 -36.92 16.59 -13.05
N PHE A 3 -35.70 17.10 -13.17
CA PHE A 3 -34.57 16.39 -13.78
C PHE A 3 -33.80 15.66 -12.67
N LEU A 4 -33.90 14.33 -12.65
CA LEU A 4 -33.16 13.47 -11.71
C LEU A 4 -31.76 13.21 -12.29
N VAL A 5 -30.72 13.78 -11.70
CA VAL A 5 -29.33 13.47 -12.06
C VAL A 5 -28.91 12.20 -11.32
N GLY A 6 -29.03 11.05 -11.99
CA GLY A 6 -28.54 9.78 -11.48
C GLY A 6 -27.03 9.69 -11.64
N PHE A 7 -26.27 9.94 -10.56
CA PHE A 7 -24.87 9.55 -10.49
C PHE A 7 -24.80 8.03 -10.30
N GLY A 8 -24.74 7.30 -11.42
CA GLY A 8 -24.49 5.87 -11.38
C GLY A 8 -23.15 5.59 -10.72
N LEU A 9 -23.17 4.87 -9.59
CA LEU A 9 -21.96 4.29 -9.00
C LEU A 9 -21.39 3.32 -10.06
N GLN A 10 -20.35 3.75 -10.78
CA GLN A 10 -19.63 2.84 -11.65
C GLN A 10 -19.02 1.74 -10.78
N PRO A 11 -19.28 0.46 -11.05
CA PRO A 11 -18.63 -0.62 -10.32
C PRO A 11 -17.12 -0.48 -10.54
N ALA A 12 -16.34 -0.32 -9.46
CA ALA A 12 -14.89 -0.26 -9.58
C ALA A 12 -14.42 -1.58 -10.20
N SER A 13 -13.85 -1.48 -11.40
CA SER A 13 -13.33 -2.61 -12.18
C SER A 13 -12.22 -3.29 -11.40
N ALA A 14 -12.20 -4.63 -11.39
CA ALA A 14 -11.06 -5.40 -10.86
C ALA A 14 -9.75 -4.93 -11.50
N GLY A 15 -8.72 -4.77 -10.69
CA GLY A 15 -7.48 -4.14 -11.11
C GLY A 15 -6.62 -3.68 -9.93
N ASP A 16 -5.63 -2.87 -10.26
CA ASP A 16 -4.71 -2.28 -9.30
C ASP A 16 -5.10 -0.84 -9.00
N ALA A 17 -5.15 -0.49 -7.72
CA ALA A 17 -5.30 0.88 -7.25
C ALA A 17 -4.11 1.27 -6.39
N SER A 18 -3.42 2.34 -6.78
CA SER A 18 -2.30 2.89 -6.02
C SER A 18 -2.69 4.12 -5.22
N SER A 19 -1.96 4.38 -4.15
CA SER A 19 -1.96 5.64 -3.43
C SER A 19 -1.16 6.70 -4.19
N ASP A 20 -1.29 7.95 -3.77
CA ASP A 20 -0.30 8.96 -4.10
C ASP A 20 1.09 8.57 -3.57
N THR A 21 2.14 9.09 -4.20
CA THR A 21 3.52 8.91 -3.74
C THR A 21 3.83 9.90 -2.62
N GLY A 22 4.18 9.39 -1.44
CA GLY A 22 4.68 10.17 -0.31
C GLY A 22 6.20 10.32 -0.35
N THR A 23 6.67 11.33 0.38
CA THR A 23 8.09 11.56 0.66
C THR A 23 8.28 11.77 2.15
N PHE A 24 9.33 11.16 2.73
CA PHE A 24 9.66 11.36 4.13
C PHE A 24 11.19 11.32 4.34
N THR A 25 11.67 11.97 5.40
CA THR A 25 13.10 12.09 5.68
C THR A 25 13.43 11.46 7.03
N VAL A 26 14.47 10.61 7.06
CA VAL A 26 14.99 9.99 8.27
C VAL A 26 16.50 10.17 8.31
N SER A 27 17.02 10.77 9.39
CA SER A 27 18.47 10.99 9.59
C SER A 27 19.15 11.63 8.37
N GLY A 28 18.51 12.67 7.80
CA GLY A 28 19.00 13.40 6.63
C GLY A 28 18.85 12.68 5.28
N LYS A 29 18.25 11.48 5.24
CA LYS A 29 18.04 10.70 4.02
C LYS A 29 16.57 10.77 3.60
N THR A 30 16.30 11.12 2.34
CA THR A 30 14.94 11.24 1.79
C THR A 30 14.50 9.93 1.13
N TYR A 31 13.34 9.45 1.51
CA TYR A 31 12.71 8.24 0.99
C TYR A 31 11.41 8.62 0.28
N THR A 32 11.01 7.80 -0.69
CA THR A 32 9.67 7.84 -1.29
C THR A 32 8.91 6.58 -0.92
N ASN A 33 7.59 6.66 -0.84
CA ASN A 33 6.76 5.51 -0.58
C ASN A 33 5.38 5.61 -1.22
N TYR A 34 4.81 4.45 -1.55
CA TYR A 34 3.42 4.34 -2.00
C TYR A 34 2.88 2.94 -1.69
N ALA A 35 1.56 2.83 -1.65
CA ALA A 35 0.86 1.57 -1.49
C ALA A 35 0.02 1.25 -2.72
N THR A 36 -0.10 -0.04 -3.04
CA THR A 36 -0.99 -0.56 -4.07
C THR A 36 -1.89 -1.61 -3.44
N VAL A 37 -3.15 -1.63 -3.83
CA VAL A 37 -4.06 -2.77 -3.61
C VAL A 37 -4.39 -3.38 -4.96
N THR A 38 -4.35 -4.70 -5.03
CA THR A 38 -4.76 -5.48 -6.20
C THR A 38 -6.03 -6.23 -5.80
N GLY A 39 -7.09 -6.09 -6.59
CA GLY A 39 -8.34 -6.85 -6.43
C GLY A 39 -8.69 -7.59 -7.70
N ASN A 40 -9.12 -8.84 -7.60
CA ASN A 40 -9.49 -9.69 -8.72
C ASN A 40 -10.89 -10.27 -8.51
N THR A 41 -11.85 -9.83 -9.33
CA THR A 41 -13.25 -10.29 -9.29
C THR A 41 -13.47 -11.70 -9.81
N SER A 42 -12.64 -12.20 -10.73
CA SER A 42 -12.78 -13.56 -11.26
C SER A 42 -12.20 -14.61 -10.31
N GLY A 43 -11.14 -14.27 -9.60
CA GLY A 43 -10.48 -15.14 -8.62
C GLY A 43 -10.92 -14.88 -7.18
N HIS A 44 -11.80 -13.89 -6.95
CA HIS A 44 -12.26 -13.45 -5.65
C HIS A 44 -11.13 -13.24 -4.65
N TRP A 45 -10.11 -12.45 -5.03
CA TRP A 45 -9.00 -12.19 -4.13
C TRP A 45 -8.50 -10.75 -4.12
N ALA A 46 -7.93 -10.35 -2.97
CA ALA A 46 -7.26 -9.08 -2.81
C ALA A 46 -5.93 -9.21 -2.06
N SER A 47 -4.95 -8.40 -2.44
CA SER A 47 -3.69 -8.23 -1.72
C SER A 47 -3.22 -6.78 -1.80
N ALA A 48 -2.30 -6.40 -0.92
CA ALA A 48 -1.74 -5.07 -0.88
C ALA A 48 -0.21 -5.13 -0.89
N ARG A 49 0.44 -4.19 -1.58
CA ARG A 49 1.88 -3.99 -1.57
C ARG A 49 2.21 -2.60 -1.10
N THR A 50 3.33 -2.47 -0.42
CA THR A 50 3.94 -1.18 -0.11
C THR A 50 5.37 -1.17 -0.59
N THR A 51 5.71 -0.10 -1.30
CA THR A 51 7.05 0.13 -1.81
C THR A 51 7.63 1.34 -1.09
N THR A 52 8.85 1.18 -0.60
CA THR A 52 9.69 2.26 -0.10
C THR A 52 10.91 2.30 -0.98
N SER A 53 11.36 3.47 -1.41
CA SER A 53 12.56 3.59 -2.23
C SER A 53 13.42 4.77 -1.86
N ARG A 54 14.72 4.61 -2.07
CA ARG A 54 15.73 5.65 -1.88
C ARG A 54 16.91 5.37 -2.82
N PRO A 55 17.29 6.31 -3.69
CA PRO A 55 18.52 6.20 -4.48
C PRO A 55 19.76 6.04 -3.59
N GLY A 56 20.68 5.14 -3.97
CA GLY A 56 21.90 4.90 -3.20
C GLY A 56 21.63 4.30 -1.81
N ALA A 57 20.56 3.52 -1.66
CA ALA A 57 20.34 2.75 -0.45
C ALA A 57 21.31 1.58 -0.32
N GLN A 58 21.82 1.39 0.88
CA GLN A 58 22.57 0.22 1.33
C GLN A 58 21.62 -0.80 1.95
N ASN A 59 22.09 -2.01 2.20
CA ASN A 59 21.29 -3.07 2.81
C ASN A 59 20.75 -2.64 4.18
N GLY A 60 19.45 -2.84 4.41
CA GLY A 60 18.80 -2.48 5.66
C GLY A 60 18.56 -0.98 5.87
N ASP A 61 18.78 -0.13 4.85
CA ASP A 61 18.46 1.29 4.98
C ASP A 61 16.95 1.56 5.04
N MET A 62 16.14 0.64 4.51
CA MET A 62 14.69 0.75 4.50
C MET A 62 13.99 -0.60 4.62
N GLY A 63 12.72 -0.53 5.00
CA GLY A 63 11.79 -1.66 4.92
C GLY A 63 10.39 -1.22 4.52
N SER A 64 9.58 -2.20 4.14
CA SER A 64 8.19 -1.99 3.76
C SER A 64 7.32 -3.11 4.34
N LYS A 65 6.07 -2.78 4.67
CA LYS A 65 5.06 -3.72 5.12
C LYS A 65 3.71 -3.39 4.49
N GLY A 66 3.17 -4.32 3.72
CA GLY A 66 1.85 -4.21 3.10
C GLY A 66 0.73 -4.46 4.12
N ARG A 67 -0.34 -3.70 4.02
CA ARG A 67 -1.53 -3.81 4.89
C ARG A 67 -2.79 -3.69 4.05
N LEU A 68 -3.67 -4.68 4.18
CA LEU A 68 -4.93 -4.74 3.45
C LEU A 68 -6.08 -4.39 4.39
N PHE A 69 -6.93 -3.45 3.97
CA PHE A 69 -8.07 -2.96 4.73
C PHE A 69 -9.37 -3.20 3.98
N THR A 70 -10.43 -3.46 4.72
CA THR A 70 -11.82 -3.48 4.22
C THR A 70 -12.37 -2.05 4.15
N SER A 71 -13.38 -1.83 3.32
CA SER A 71 -14.04 -0.52 3.12
C SER A 71 -14.56 0.18 4.38
N ASN A 72 -14.81 -0.55 5.47
CA ASN A 72 -15.20 -0.01 6.78
C ASN A 72 -14.00 0.42 7.66
N ASN A 73 -12.81 0.57 7.07
CA ASN A 73 -11.59 0.99 7.75
C ASN A 73 -11.08 0.02 8.83
N SER A 74 -11.34 -1.28 8.65
CA SER A 74 -10.80 -2.35 9.49
C SER A 74 -9.60 -3.03 8.81
N LEU A 75 -8.55 -3.30 9.58
CA LEU A 75 -7.40 -4.08 9.10
C LEU A 75 -7.86 -5.52 8.84
N SER A 76 -7.80 -5.97 7.60
CA SER A 76 -8.08 -7.35 7.24
C SER A 76 -6.86 -8.23 7.45
N CYS A 77 -5.70 -7.79 6.99
CA CYS A 77 -4.42 -8.44 7.28
C CYS A 77 -3.23 -7.54 7.02
N GLU A 78 -2.10 -7.93 7.59
CA GLU A 78 -0.79 -7.34 7.34
C GLU A 78 0.22 -8.45 7.06
N GLY A 79 1.25 -8.12 6.30
CA GLY A 79 2.39 -9.01 6.08
C GLY A 79 3.52 -8.75 7.07
N ASN A 80 4.64 -9.44 6.83
CA ASN A 80 5.89 -9.19 7.55
C ASN A 80 6.59 -7.94 7.00
N ILE A 81 7.52 -7.40 7.79
CA ILE A 81 8.40 -6.32 7.32
C ILE A 81 9.45 -6.93 6.40
N THR A 82 9.54 -6.43 5.17
CA THR A 82 10.59 -6.79 4.22
C THR A 82 11.58 -5.64 4.14
N TYR A 83 12.84 -5.90 4.47
CA TYR A 83 13.93 -4.93 4.35
C TYR A 83 14.62 -5.02 2.99
N ASN A 84 15.18 -3.91 2.53
CA ASN A 84 15.94 -3.93 1.28
C ASN A 84 17.26 -4.70 1.45
N SER A 85 17.62 -5.47 0.42
CA SER A 85 18.88 -6.21 0.34
C SER A 85 19.49 -5.98 -1.03
N GLY A 86 20.43 -5.04 -1.13
CA GLY A 86 21.15 -4.65 -2.36
C GLY A 86 20.36 -3.72 -3.30
N ALA A 87 19.03 -3.64 -3.14
CA ALA A 87 18.18 -2.80 -3.97
C ALA A 87 17.97 -1.40 -3.37
N SER A 88 17.73 -0.41 -4.24
CA SER A 88 17.29 0.95 -3.88
C SER A 88 15.80 1.02 -3.49
N TYR A 89 15.17 -0.12 -3.22
CA TYR A 89 13.78 -0.22 -2.78
C TYR A 89 13.56 -1.43 -1.88
N ALA A 90 12.50 -1.38 -1.09
CA ALA A 90 11.92 -2.51 -0.36
C ALA A 90 10.44 -2.66 -0.70
N ASN A 91 10.00 -3.89 -0.99
CA ASN A 91 8.60 -4.22 -1.21
C ASN A 91 8.09 -5.11 -0.08
N GLY A 92 7.03 -4.68 0.60
CA GLY A 92 6.32 -5.47 1.59
C GLY A 92 4.93 -5.78 1.09
N ASP A 93 4.60 -7.05 0.96
CA ASP A 93 3.26 -7.51 0.60
C ASP A 93 2.43 -7.80 1.86
N SER A 94 1.11 -7.67 1.77
CA SER A 94 0.18 -8.18 2.76
C SER A 94 -0.08 -9.67 2.52
N CYS A 95 -0.96 -10.26 3.34
CA CYS A 95 -1.57 -11.53 2.97
C CYS A 95 -2.49 -11.38 1.73
N THR A 96 -2.79 -12.50 1.06
CA THR A 96 -3.88 -12.60 0.08
C THR A 96 -5.17 -13.01 0.79
N ARG A 97 -6.26 -12.29 0.55
CA ARG A 97 -7.60 -12.65 1.02
C ARG A 97 -8.43 -13.17 -0.14
N TRP A 98 -8.96 -14.39 0.00
CA TRP A 98 -9.83 -15.04 -1.00
C TRP A 98 -11.30 -14.81 -0.69
N GLN A 99 -11.75 -13.58 -0.87
CA GLN A 99 -13.15 -13.16 -0.68
C GLN A 99 -13.45 -11.96 -1.59
N THR A 100 -14.72 -11.80 -1.95
CA THR A 100 -15.21 -10.59 -2.60
C THR A 100 -15.30 -9.45 -1.60
N GLY A 101 -15.14 -8.23 -2.09
CA GLY A 101 -15.30 -7.05 -1.25
C GLY A 101 -14.65 -5.83 -1.85
N SER A 102 -14.66 -4.76 -1.08
CA SER A 102 -13.98 -3.51 -1.40
C SER A 102 -12.81 -3.32 -0.46
N TRP A 103 -11.64 -3.15 -1.06
CA TRP A 103 -10.34 -3.18 -0.39
C TRP A 103 -9.58 -1.90 -0.65
N TYR A 104 -8.73 -1.53 0.28
CA TYR A 104 -7.71 -0.52 0.05
C TYR A 104 -6.48 -0.80 0.90
N SER A 105 -5.44 -0.01 0.70
CA SER A 105 -4.17 -0.15 1.38
C SER A 105 -3.65 1.19 1.89
N TYR A 106 -3.06 1.18 3.08
CA TYR A 106 -2.07 2.15 3.51
C TYR A 106 -1.04 1.39 4.35
N GLY A 107 0.12 1.13 3.75
CA GLY A 107 1.14 0.33 4.39
C GLY A 107 2.12 1.16 5.20
N VAL A 108 3.17 0.49 5.67
CA VAL A 108 4.19 1.11 6.51
C VAL A 108 5.53 1.02 5.80
N SER A 109 6.16 2.18 5.66
CA SER A 109 7.54 2.33 5.24
C SER A 109 8.42 2.54 6.47
N TYR A 110 9.62 2.00 6.42
CA TYR A 110 10.58 2.06 7.52
C TYR A 110 11.87 2.69 7.00
N GLY A 111 12.37 3.74 7.66
CA GLY A 111 13.68 4.32 7.39
C GLY A 111 14.64 4.11 8.57
N TRP A 112 15.86 3.66 8.30
CA TRP A 112 16.89 3.49 9.33
C TRP A 112 17.49 4.84 9.76
N ASN A 113 17.46 5.17 11.05
CA ASN A 113 18.06 6.42 11.57
C ASN A 113 19.49 6.28 12.11
N GLY A 114 20.07 5.08 12.12
CA GLY A 114 21.37 4.79 12.74
C GLY A 114 21.27 3.90 13.99
N SER A 115 20.11 3.85 14.65
CA SER A 115 19.90 3.03 15.86
C SER A 115 18.61 2.20 15.81
N GLY A 116 17.68 2.54 14.93
CA GLY A 116 16.41 1.86 14.76
C GLY A 116 15.70 2.26 13.47
N TYR A 117 14.56 1.62 13.22
CA TYR A 117 13.68 1.96 12.11
C TYR A 117 12.57 2.92 12.53
N ASN A 118 12.31 3.92 11.70
CA ASN A 118 11.27 4.92 11.91
C ASN A 118 10.11 4.59 10.97
N PRO A 119 8.93 4.18 11.50
CA PRO A 119 7.79 3.84 10.68
C PRO A 119 7.06 5.10 10.19
N VAL A 120 6.69 5.11 8.92
CA VAL A 120 5.87 6.16 8.28
C VAL A 120 4.80 5.49 7.44
N TYR A 121 3.55 5.91 7.58
CA TYR A 121 2.46 5.40 6.77
C TYR A 121 2.50 6.00 5.35
N THR A 122 2.15 5.19 4.35
CA THR A 122 1.87 5.72 3.00
C THR A 122 0.57 6.50 3.01
N PHE A 123 0.31 7.25 1.94
CA PHE A 123 -1.05 7.65 1.62
C PHE A 123 -1.94 6.42 1.39
N GLN A 124 -3.25 6.63 1.53
CA GLN A 124 -4.25 5.61 1.26
C GLN A 124 -4.40 5.40 -0.25
N SER A 125 -4.44 4.15 -0.70
CA SER A 125 -4.84 3.83 -2.06
C SER A 125 -6.32 4.13 -2.28
N ARG A 126 -6.71 4.24 -3.55
CA ARG A 126 -8.14 4.20 -3.90
C ARG A 126 -8.72 2.84 -3.52
N LEU A 127 -10.04 2.83 -3.33
CA LEU A 127 -10.82 1.63 -3.06
C LEU A 127 -10.88 0.76 -4.32
N GLN A 128 -10.71 -0.55 -4.15
CA GLN A 128 -10.61 -1.53 -5.22
C GLN A 128 -11.49 -2.73 -4.92
N ASN A 129 -12.29 -3.17 -5.90
CA ASN A 129 -13.14 -4.35 -5.72
C ASN A 129 -12.43 -5.65 -6.12
N SER A 130 -12.80 -6.73 -5.45
CA SER A 130 -12.44 -8.14 -5.76
C SER A 130 -13.65 -9.05 -5.84
#